data_AF-Q0E5G5-F1
#
_entry.id   AF-Q0E5G5-F1
#
_cell.length_a   1.000
_cell.length_b   1.000
_cell.length_c   1.000
_cell.angle_alpha   90.00
_cell.angle_beta   90.00
_cell.angle_gamma   90.00
#
_symmetry.space_group_name_H-M   'P 1'
#
loop_
_entity.id
_entity.type
_entity.pdbx_description
1 polymer ?
#
loop_
_entity_poly.entity_id
_entity_poly.type
_entity_poly.pdbx_seq_one_letter_code
_entity_poly.pdbx_strand_id
1 'polypeptide(L)' 'DYHMNMMHIYVFAAYFGLTVAWCLPKPLPKGTEDNDQRATIPSLSAMLGA' A
#
# COMPACT_ATOMS: atom_id res chain seq x y z
N ASP A 1 -17.06 -4.54 -21.67
CA ASP A 1 -16.76 -3.24 -21.05
C ASP A 1 -16.37 -3.23 -19.57
N TYR A 2 -16.93 -4.08 -18.70
CA TYR A 2 -16.57 -4.09 -17.25
C TYR A 2 -15.08 -4.35 -16.96
N HIS A 3 -14.45 -5.24 -17.74
CA HIS A 3 -13.03 -5.58 -17.60
C HIS A 3 -12.10 -4.39 -17.92
N MET A 4 -12.45 -3.58 -18.93
CA MET A 4 -11.68 -2.39 -19.30
C MET A 4 -11.82 -1.30 -18.22
N ASN A 5 -13.03 -1.12 -17.67
CA ASN A 5 -13.26 -0.20 -16.56
C ASN A 5 -12.45 -0.57 -15.30
N MET A 6 -12.38 -1.86 -14.94
CA MET A 6 -11.52 -2.31 -13.85
C MET A 6 -10.05 -2.01 -14.11
N MET A 7 -9.54 -2.30 -15.31
CA MET A 7 -8.15 -2.01 -15.68
C MET A 7 -7.83 -0.52 -15.53
N HIS A 8 -8.73 0.37 -15.92
CA HIS A 8 -8.55 1.81 -15.73
C HIS A 8 -8.48 2.21 -14.26
N ILE A 9 -9.29 1.59 -13.38
CA ILE A 9 -9.27 1.86 -11.94
C ILE A 9 -7.94 1.41 -11.32
N TYR A 10 -7.48 0.19 -11.63
CA TYR A 10 -6.22 -0.33 -11.10
C TYR A 10 -5.02 0.48 -11.58
N VAL A 11 -4.98 0.81 -12.87
CA VAL A 11 -3.92 1.61 -13.47
C VAL A 11 -3.91 3.02 -12.86
N PHE A 12 -5.08 3.66 -12.75
CA PHE A 12 -5.20 4.97 -12.12
C PHE A 12 -4.73 4.96 -10.66
N ALA A 13 -5.20 4.01 -9.85
CA ALA A 13 -4.85 3.92 -8.44
C ALA A 13 -3.34 3.68 -8.23
N ALA A 14 -2.71 2.85 -9.05
CA ALA A 14 -1.28 2.57 -8.98
C ALA A 14 -0.44 3.83 -9.28
N TYR A 15 -0.71 4.52 -10.38
CA TYR A 15 0.03 5.73 -10.75
C TYR A 15 -0.27 6.92 -9.82
N PHE A 16 -1.52 7.07 -9.39
CA PHE A 16 -1.91 8.10 -8.42
C PHE A 16 -1.20 7.89 -7.08
N GLY A 17 -1.28 6.68 -6.52
CA GLY A 17 -0.62 6.34 -5.26
C GLY A 17 0.90 6.52 -5.33
N LEU A 18 1.53 6.11 -6.44
CA LEU A 18 2.96 6.30 -6.66
C LEU A 18 3.35 7.79 -6.71
N THR A 19 2.59 8.60 -7.45
CA THR A 19 2.85 10.03 -7.58
C THR A 19 2.70 10.73 -6.23
N VAL A 20 1.62 10.45 -5.51
CA VAL A 20 1.37 11.00 -4.17
C VAL A 20 2.46 10.58 -3.19
N ALA A 21 2.86 9.30 -3.18
CA ALA A 21 3.94 8.81 -2.33
C ALA A 21 5.29 9.49 -2.62
N TRP A 22 5.51 9.93 -3.86
CA TRP A 22 6.72 10.64 -4.27
C TRP A 22 6.68 12.14 -3.94
N CYS A 23 5.50 12.75 -4.01
CA CYS A 23 5.29 14.16 -3.66
C CYS A 23 5.28 14.38 -2.14
N LEU A 24 4.88 13.37 -1.37
CA LEU A 24 4.92 13.43 0.07
C LEU A 24 6.37 13.33 0.56
N PRO A 25 6.81 14.24 1.44
CA PRO A 25 8.10 14.08 2.11
C PRO A 25 8.13 12.70 2.76
N LYS A 26 9.15 11.90 2.40
CA LYS A 26 9.32 10.58 3.04
C LYS A 26 9.32 10.80 4.54
N PRO A 27 8.39 10.18 5.31
CA PRO A 27 8.55 10.15 6.75
C PRO A 27 9.92 9.52 7.01
N LEU A 28 10.81 10.30 7.64
CA LEU A 28 12.14 9.86 8.01
C LEU A 28 11.99 8.49 8.67
N PRO A 29 12.61 7.41 8.16
CA PRO A 29 12.56 6.12 8.84
C PRO A 29 13.17 6.34 10.23
N LYS A 30 12.31 6.45 11.24
CA LYS A 30 12.74 6.38 12.64
C LYS A 30 13.48 5.05 12.75
N GLY A 31 14.74 5.15 13.16
CA GLY A 31 15.77 4.15 12.89
C GLY A 31 15.32 2.71 13.10
N THR A 32 15.78 1.85 12.19
CA THR A 32 16.07 0.42 12.40
C THR A 32 15.58 -0.17 13.71
N GLU A 33 14.37 -0.72 13.70
CA GLU A 33 14.15 -2.04 14.30
C GLU A 33 13.71 -2.97 13.19
N ASP A 34 14.74 -3.51 12.53
CA ASP A 34 14.74 -4.87 12.04
C ASP A 34 14.48 -5.79 13.24
N ASN A 35 13.21 -6.02 13.53
CA ASN A 35 12.78 -7.03 14.49
C ASN A 35 11.31 -7.28 14.19
N ASP A 36 11.02 -8.35 13.45
CA ASP A 36 9.97 -9.36 13.67
C ASP A 36 8.64 -8.96 14.37
N GLN A 37 8.25 -7.70 14.39
CA GLN A 37 7.04 -7.16 14.99
C GLN A 37 5.94 -7.01 13.93
N ARG A 38 6.04 -7.77 12.83
CA ARG A 38 4.90 -8.07 11.96
C ARG A 38 4.06 -9.24 12.52
N ALA A 39 4.16 -9.53 13.81
CA ALA A 39 3.54 -10.68 14.44
C ALA A 39 2.78 -10.37 15.73
N THR A 40 2.16 -9.19 15.86
CA THR A 40 1.15 -9.02 16.91
C THR A 40 -0.25 -8.81 16.35
N ILE A 41 -0.51 -7.94 15.35
CA ILE A 41 -1.72 -8.03 14.50
C ILE A 41 -1.51 -7.38 13.10
N PRO A 42 -0.88 -8.07 12.12
CA PRO A 42 -1.00 -7.64 10.70
C PRO A 42 -1.30 -8.78 9.70
N SER A 43 -1.69 -9.97 10.18
CA SER A 43 -2.16 -11.08 9.35
C SER A 43 -3.69 -11.20 9.33
N LEU A 44 -4.33 -11.07 10.49
CA LEU A 44 -5.78 -11.19 10.67
C LEU A 44 -6.58 -10.11 9.91
N SER A 45 -6.14 -8.85 10.00
CA SER A 45 -6.77 -7.74 9.26
C SER A 45 -6.53 -7.84 7.74
N ALA A 46 -5.40 -8.42 7.32
CA ALA A 46 -5.11 -8.64 5.90
C ALA A 46 -5.97 -9.79 5.33
N MET A 47 -6.24 -10.83 6.12
CA MET A 47 -7.14 -11.92 5.74
C MET A 47 -8.62 -11.50 5.67
N LEU A 48 -9.05 -10.50 6.43
CA LEU A 48 -10.45 -10.02 6.41
C LEU A 48 -10.79 -9.19 5.16
N GLY A 49 -9.78 -8.67 4.46
CA GLY A 49 -9.94 -7.84 3.26
C GLY A 49 -9.51 -8.50 1.94
N ALA A 50 -9.12 -9.78 1.97
CA ALA A 50 -8.72 -10.58 0.82
C ALA A 50 -9.89 -11.35 0.20
#